data_AF-A0A7G2FKM4-F1
#
_entry.id   AF-A0A7G2FKM4-F1
#
_cell.length_a   1.000
_cell.length_b   1.000
_cell.length_c   1.000
_cell.angle_alpha   90.00
_cell.angle_beta   90.00
_cell.angle_gamma   90.00
#
_symmetry.space_group_name_H-M   'P 1'
#
loop_
_entity.id
_entity.type
_entity.pdbx_description
1 polymer ?
#
loop_
_entity_poly.entity_id
_entity_poly.type
_entity_poly.pdbx_seq_one_letter_code
_entity_poly.pdbx_strand_id
1 'polypeptide(L)'
;MSYGEMKSISDVLRRCSPPCNLLVFGLTHETLLWKSLNHNGRTVFIEENRYYAAYFEEIHPEIEVFDVQYTTKAREARELVSAVKEAARNECRPVQNLLFSDCKLGLNDLPNHVYDVDWDVILVDGPRGDGGDVPGRMSSIFTAAVLARSKKGGNPKTHVFVHDYYRDVERLCGDEFLCRENLVESNDLLAHYVLEKMNKNSTQFCRGRKKKRSVSSPSA
;
A
#
# COMPACT_ATOMS: atom_id res chain seq x y z
N MET A 1 10.23 -12.67 -6.13
CA MET A 1 8.96 -12.77 -6.88
C MET A 1 9.07 -13.71 -8.06
N SER A 2 7.97 -14.33 -8.51
CA SER A 2 7.92 -15.09 -9.76
C SER A 2 7.88 -14.15 -10.99
N TYR A 3 8.17 -14.71 -12.18
CA TYR A 3 8.13 -13.93 -13.43
C TYR A 3 6.76 -13.29 -13.68
N GLY A 4 5.67 -13.99 -13.40
CA GLY A 4 4.31 -13.48 -13.63
C GLY A 4 4.01 -12.23 -12.81
N GLU A 5 4.45 -12.22 -11.55
CA GLU A 5 4.28 -11.09 -10.64
C GLU A 5 5.13 -9.90 -11.09
N MET A 6 6.40 -10.15 -11.39
CA MET A 6 7.29 -9.11 -11.88
C MET A 6 6.78 -8.50 -13.18
N LYS A 7 6.21 -9.33 -14.08
CA LYS A 7 5.62 -8.86 -15.33
C LYS A 7 4.42 -7.94 -15.11
N SER A 8 3.50 -8.28 -14.20
CA SER A 8 2.32 -7.44 -13.92
C SER A 8 2.73 -6.04 -13.42
N ILE A 9 3.69 -5.98 -12.49
CA ILE A 9 4.23 -4.71 -11.96
C ILE A 9 4.96 -3.94 -13.08
N SER A 10 5.83 -4.62 -13.83
CA SER A 10 6.61 -4.01 -14.92
C SER A 10 5.72 -3.43 -16.03
N ASP A 11 4.62 -4.11 -16.37
CA ASP A 11 3.68 -3.66 -17.38
C ASP A 11 2.96 -2.37 -16.95
N VAL A 12 2.73 -2.17 -15.65
CA VAL A 12 2.20 -0.91 -15.11
C VAL A 12 3.27 0.18 -15.14
N LEU A 13 4.49 -0.08 -14.66
CA LEU A 13 5.58 0.90 -14.67
C LEU A 13 5.89 1.40 -16.08
N ARG A 14 5.92 0.51 -17.08
CA ARG A 14 6.13 0.87 -18.48
C ARG A 14 5.04 1.76 -19.09
N ARG A 15 3.81 1.67 -18.59
CA ARG A 15 2.67 2.49 -19.06
C ARG A 15 2.47 3.76 -18.22
N CYS A 16 3.20 3.88 -17.12
CA CYS A 16 3.19 5.07 -16.28
C CYS A 16 3.86 6.23 -17.02
N SER A 17 3.20 7.39 -17.04
CA SER A 17 3.73 8.57 -17.73
C SER A 17 4.89 9.17 -16.91
N PRO A 18 6.07 9.40 -17.51
CA PRO A 18 7.18 10.01 -16.78
C PRO A 18 6.93 11.48 -16.39
N PRO A 19 7.40 11.94 -15.21
CA PRO A 19 8.03 11.14 -14.17
C PRO A 19 7.00 10.29 -13.40
N CYS A 20 7.28 9.00 -13.25
CA CYS A 20 6.44 8.09 -12.47
C CYS A 20 6.97 7.96 -11.03
N ASN A 21 6.11 8.19 -10.05
CA ASN A 21 6.47 8.04 -8.63
C ASN A 21 6.15 6.61 -8.16
N LEU A 22 7.19 5.83 -7.85
CA LEU A 22 7.12 4.48 -7.32
C LEU A 22 7.56 4.44 -5.85
N LEU A 23 6.67 4.00 -4.96
CA LEU A 23 6.98 3.68 -3.58
C LEU A 23 7.01 2.16 -3.40
N VAL A 24 8.04 1.64 -2.73
CA VAL A 24 8.16 0.21 -2.44
C VAL A 24 8.37 0.04 -0.94
N PHE A 25 7.49 -0.72 -0.28
CA PHE A 25 7.75 -1.21 1.07
C PHE A 25 8.50 -2.54 0.95
N GLY A 26 9.67 -2.63 1.57
CA GLY A 26 10.59 -3.76 1.58
C GLY A 26 11.74 -3.62 0.57
N LEU A 27 12.97 -3.91 1.02
CA LEU A 27 14.08 -4.22 0.12
C LEU A 27 14.09 -5.71 -0.23
N THR A 28 14.14 -6.01 -1.52
CA THR A 28 14.20 -7.39 -2.04
C THR A 28 15.29 -7.56 -3.09
N HIS A 29 15.44 -8.79 -3.60
CA HIS A 29 16.32 -9.07 -4.74
C HIS A 29 15.95 -8.27 -6.00
N GLU A 30 14.69 -7.85 -6.14
CA GLU A 30 14.19 -7.06 -7.28
C GLU A 30 14.37 -5.55 -7.11
N THR A 31 14.95 -5.06 -6.00
CA THR A 31 15.12 -3.61 -5.72
C THR A 31 15.75 -2.86 -6.89
N LEU A 32 16.88 -3.35 -7.41
CA LEU A 32 17.58 -2.71 -8.54
C LEU A 32 16.80 -2.82 -9.85
N LEU A 33 15.99 -3.86 -10.02
CA LEU A 33 15.08 -4.00 -11.15
C LEU A 33 14.01 -2.89 -11.10
N TRP A 34 13.38 -2.66 -9.94
CA TRP A 34 12.38 -1.60 -9.77
C TRP A 34 12.95 -0.21 -10.04
N LYS A 35 14.16 0.06 -9.55
CA LYS A 35 14.87 1.31 -9.86
C LYS A 35 15.14 1.45 -11.36
N SER A 36 15.60 0.39 -12.02
CA SER A 36 15.95 0.41 -13.45
C SER A 36 14.73 0.56 -14.36
N LEU A 37 13.63 -0.13 -14.05
CA LEU A 37 12.38 -0.02 -14.81
C LEU A 37 11.77 1.38 -14.71
N ASN A 38 12.04 2.10 -13.61
CA ASN A 38 11.58 3.46 -13.36
C ASN A 38 12.68 4.53 -13.54
N HIS A 39 13.65 4.32 -14.45
CA HIS A 39 14.86 5.16 -14.60
C HIS A 39 14.64 6.67 -14.84
N ASN A 40 13.47 7.10 -15.33
CA ASN A 40 13.10 8.52 -15.51
C ASN A 40 12.05 9.00 -14.48
N GLY A 41 11.77 8.18 -13.49
CA GLY A 41 10.85 8.47 -12.40
C GLY A 41 11.59 8.56 -11.07
N ARG A 42 10.81 8.69 -9.99
CA ARG A 42 11.31 8.61 -8.63
C ARG A 42 10.94 7.27 -8.04
N THR A 43 11.91 6.55 -7.48
CA THR A 43 11.68 5.30 -6.75
C THR A 43 12.20 5.45 -5.33
N VAL A 44 11.34 5.21 -4.34
CA VAL A 44 11.67 5.24 -2.91
C VAL A 44 11.36 3.89 -2.28
N PHE A 45 12.27 3.42 -1.44
CA PHE A 45 12.14 2.18 -0.68
C PHE A 45 11.99 2.45 0.81
N ILE A 46 11.11 1.70 1.47
CA ILE A 46 10.90 1.75 2.92
C ILE A 46 11.24 0.39 3.52
N GLU A 47 12.18 0.32 4.47
CA GLU A 47 12.72 -0.94 4.99
C GLU A 47 12.57 -1.05 6.51
N GLU A 48 12.18 -2.21 7.04
CA GLU A 48 12.05 -2.41 8.49
C GLU A 48 13.38 -2.45 9.25
N ASN A 49 14.47 -2.87 8.58
CA ASN A 49 15.77 -3.04 9.20
C ASN A 49 16.71 -1.88 8.86
N ARG A 50 16.86 -0.94 9.80
CA ARG A 50 17.75 0.21 9.66
C ARG A 50 19.19 -0.12 9.24
N TYR A 51 19.73 -1.25 9.69
CA TYR A 51 21.08 -1.65 9.34
C TYR A 51 21.15 -2.14 7.91
N TYR A 52 20.10 -2.83 7.46
CA TYR A 52 20.00 -3.29 6.08
C TYR A 52 19.76 -2.12 5.12
N ALA A 53 18.89 -1.17 5.50
CA ALA A 53 18.69 0.07 4.76
C ALA A 53 20.00 0.85 4.56
N ALA A 54 20.73 1.12 5.66
CA ALA A 54 22.00 1.84 5.62
C ALA A 54 23.07 1.09 4.81
N TYR A 55 23.17 -0.22 5.00
CA TYR A 55 24.08 -1.06 4.20
C TYR A 55 23.75 -0.99 2.71
N PHE A 56 22.46 -1.07 2.35
CA PHE A 56 22.03 -1.07 0.95
C PHE A 56 22.28 0.29 0.29
N GLU A 57 22.04 1.38 1.00
CA GLU A 57 22.37 2.75 0.55
C GLU A 57 23.88 2.92 0.33
N GLU A 58 24.72 2.36 1.21
CA GLU A 58 26.19 2.41 1.07
C GLU A 58 26.68 1.74 -0.22
N ILE A 59 26.13 0.57 -0.56
CA ILE A 59 26.54 -0.19 -1.76
C ILE A 59 25.82 0.26 -3.03
N HIS A 60 24.67 0.95 -2.92
CA HIS A 60 23.88 1.48 -4.02
C HIS A 60 23.45 2.95 -3.76
N PRO A 61 24.37 3.94 -3.87
CA PRO A 61 24.10 5.34 -3.54
C PRO A 61 23.00 6.01 -4.38
N GLU A 62 22.61 5.40 -5.50
CA GLU A 62 21.51 5.86 -6.35
C GLU A 62 20.10 5.46 -5.84
N ILE A 63 20.04 4.61 -4.82
CA ILE A 63 18.79 4.12 -4.22
C ILE A 63 18.39 5.04 -3.07
N GLU A 64 17.18 5.59 -3.17
CA GLU A 64 16.56 6.35 -2.09
C GLU A 64 15.84 5.36 -1.17
N VAL A 65 16.40 5.05 0.00
CA VAL A 65 15.83 4.14 0.99
C VAL A 65 15.73 4.80 2.36
N PHE A 66 14.63 4.54 3.06
CA PHE A 66 14.42 4.99 4.44
C PHE A 66 14.03 3.81 5.31
N ASP A 67 14.51 3.79 6.56
CA ASP A 67 14.04 2.83 7.54
C ASP A 67 12.77 3.31 8.24
N VAL A 68 11.98 2.35 8.73
CA VAL A 68 10.75 2.63 9.47
C VAL A 68 10.58 1.61 10.59
N GLN A 69 10.07 2.04 11.74
CA GLN A 69 9.81 1.13 12.85
C GLN A 69 8.35 0.65 12.85
N TYR A 70 8.15 -0.61 12.46
CA TYR A 70 6.84 -1.24 12.62
C TYR A 70 6.59 -1.65 14.08
N THR A 71 5.52 -1.13 14.68
CA THR A 71 5.16 -1.36 16.10
C THR A 71 4.04 -2.40 16.29
N THR A 72 3.51 -2.95 15.21
CA THR A 72 2.41 -3.93 15.21
C THR A 72 2.92 -5.34 14.99
N LYS A 73 2.11 -6.35 15.35
CA LYS A 73 2.42 -7.76 15.09
C LYS A 73 1.41 -8.41 14.15
N ALA A 74 1.84 -9.30 13.27
CA ALA A 74 0.97 -9.95 12.29
C ALA A 74 -0.24 -10.65 12.94
N ARG A 75 -0.07 -11.28 14.11
CA ARG A 75 -1.17 -11.92 14.86
C ARG A 75 -2.27 -10.96 15.31
N GLU A 76 -1.97 -9.67 15.43
CA GLU A 76 -2.89 -8.62 15.89
C GLU A 76 -3.77 -8.07 14.75
N ALA A 77 -3.58 -8.55 13.51
CA ALA A 77 -4.21 -7.96 12.32
C ALA A 77 -5.73 -7.81 12.44
N ARG A 78 -6.44 -8.82 12.96
CA ARG A 78 -7.92 -8.76 13.10
C ARG A 78 -8.36 -7.69 14.09
N GLU A 79 -7.68 -7.60 15.22
CA GLU A 79 -7.98 -6.61 16.27
C GLU A 79 -7.68 -5.20 15.77
N LEU A 80 -6.51 -5.00 15.14
CA LEU A 80 -6.11 -3.71 14.58
C LEU A 80 -7.07 -3.23 13.48
N VAL A 81 -7.50 -4.13 12.59
CA VAL A 81 -8.50 -3.82 11.57
C VAL A 81 -9.84 -3.41 12.20
N SER A 82 -10.27 -4.09 13.28
CA SER A 82 -11.49 -3.68 14.01
C SER A 82 -11.34 -2.30 14.65
N ALA A 83 -10.21 -2.04 15.31
CA ALA A 83 -9.92 -0.75 15.93
C ALA A 83 -9.90 0.39 14.89
N VAL A 84 -9.30 0.15 13.71
CA VAL A 84 -9.32 1.12 12.61
C VAL A 84 -10.73 1.41 12.11
N LYS A 85 -11.61 0.40 12.00
CA LYS A 85 -13.01 0.61 11.61
C LYS A 85 -13.75 1.50 12.58
N GLU A 86 -13.58 1.26 13.87
CA GLU A 86 -14.19 2.04 14.94
C GLU A 86 -13.68 3.49 14.92
N ALA A 87 -12.38 3.66 14.69
CA ALA A 87 -11.71 4.95 14.60
C ALA A 87 -11.78 5.63 13.21
N ALA A 88 -12.48 5.03 12.23
CA ALA A 88 -12.51 5.55 10.86
C ALA A 88 -13.20 6.92 10.72
N ARG A 89 -13.98 7.32 11.74
CA ARG A 89 -14.65 8.62 11.82
C ARG A 89 -13.81 9.72 12.49
N ASN A 90 -12.69 9.38 13.12
CA ASN A 90 -11.78 10.33 13.79
C ASN A 90 -10.33 10.13 13.33
N GLU A 91 -9.61 9.21 13.96
CA GLU A 91 -8.15 9.08 13.97
C GLU A 91 -7.63 8.25 12.80
N CYS A 92 -8.43 7.30 12.28
CA CYS A 92 -8.01 6.39 11.21
C CYS A 92 -8.78 6.62 9.90
N ARG A 93 -8.82 7.87 9.42
CA ARG A 93 -9.58 8.22 8.21
C ARG A 93 -8.90 7.75 6.91
N PRO A 94 -9.65 7.47 5.83
CA PRO A 94 -9.09 7.13 4.53
C PRO A 94 -8.33 8.29 3.87
N VAL A 95 -8.63 9.53 4.25
CA VAL A 95 -7.89 10.73 3.84
C VAL A 95 -7.45 11.46 5.10
N GLN A 96 -6.15 11.49 5.36
CA GLN A 96 -5.58 12.05 6.58
C GLN A 96 -4.11 12.42 6.41
N ASN A 97 -3.59 13.21 7.35
CA ASN A 97 -2.16 13.49 7.43
C ASN A 97 -1.48 12.40 8.27
N LEU A 98 -0.73 11.52 7.62
CA LEU A 98 -0.03 10.42 8.28
C LEU A 98 1.07 10.91 9.23
N LEU A 99 1.73 12.04 8.94
CA LEU A 99 2.77 12.60 9.80
C LEU A 99 2.28 12.93 11.23
N PHE A 100 1.00 13.26 11.36
CA PHE A 100 0.35 13.58 12.64
C PHE A 100 -0.81 12.62 12.94
N SER A 101 -0.78 11.42 12.37
CA SER A 101 -1.82 10.41 12.58
C SER A 101 -1.59 9.69 13.92
N ASP A 102 -2.63 9.67 14.75
CA ASP A 102 -2.70 8.82 15.95
C ASP A 102 -3.18 7.40 15.65
N CYS A 103 -3.55 7.11 14.38
CA CYS A 103 -3.92 5.76 13.98
C CYS A 103 -2.77 4.78 14.13
N LYS A 104 -2.96 3.72 14.91
CA LYS A 104 -1.93 2.69 15.18
C LYS A 104 -1.36 1.99 13.93
N LEU A 105 -2.11 1.97 12.82
CA LEU A 105 -1.61 1.43 11.53
C LEU A 105 -0.92 2.48 10.64
N GLY A 106 -1.01 3.77 10.97
CA GLY A 106 -0.35 4.82 10.20
C GLY A 106 1.15 4.86 10.48
N LEU A 107 1.97 4.73 9.45
CA LEU A 107 3.41 4.99 9.55
C LEU A 107 3.63 6.51 9.56
N ASN A 108 4.02 7.06 10.72
CA ASN A 108 4.16 8.51 10.97
C ASN A 108 5.62 8.97 11.15
N ASP A 109 6.57 8.05 11.01
CA ASP A 109 8.02 8.22 11.16
C ASP A 109 8.80 8.23 9.84
N LEU A 110 8.10 8.37 8.70
CA LEU A 110 8.74 8.53 7.39
C LEU A 110 9.20 9.98 7.19
N PRO A 111 10.21 10.24 6.33
CA PRO A 111 10.58 11.59 5.97
C PRO A 111 9.40 12.39 5.39
N ASN A 112 9.28 13.66 5.78
CA ASN A 112 8.15 14.53 5.41
C ASN A 112 7.82 14.51 3.91
N HIS A 113 8.83 14.49 3.06
CA HIS A 113 8.64 14.50 1.60
C HIS A 113 7.97 13.23 1.07
N VAL A 114 8.04 12.09 1.76
CA VAL A 114 7.37 10.85 1.34
C VAL A 114 5.85 11.00 1.41
N TYR A 115 5.34 11.75 2.39
CA TYR A 115 3.91 12.04 2.53
C TYR A 115 3.37 13.04 1.51
N ASP A 116 4.24 13.88 0.94
CA ASP A 116 3.88 14.93 -0.01
C ASP A 116 3.92 14.47 -1.48
N VAL A 117 4.47 13.30 -1.76
CA VAL A 117 4.55 12.75 -3.12
C VAL A 117 3.20 12.15 -3.54
N ASP A 118 2.74 12.57 -4.72
CA ASP A 118 1.62 11.98 -5.43
C ASP A 118 2.05 10.65 -6.08
N TRP A 119 2.13 9.58 -5.30
CA TRP A 119 2.55 8.25 -5.76
C TRP A 119 1.66 7.71 -6.89
N ASP A 120 2.26 7.19 -7.95
CA ASP A 120 1.54 6.61 -9.09
C ASP A 120 1.45 5.09 -8.97
N VAL A 121 2.51 4.48 -8.42
CA VAL A 121 2.59 3.05 -8.12
C VAL A 121 3.11 2.87 -6.71
N ILE A 122 2.46 2.00 -5.95
CA ILE A 122 2.91 1.56 -4.62
C ILE A 122 2.99 0.04 -4.62
N LEU A 123 4.15 -0.50 -4.28
CA LEU A 123 4.37 -1.93 -4.09
C LEU A 123 4.53 -2.21 -2.60
N VAL A 124 3.66 -3.05 -2.05
CA VAL A 124 3.75 -3.52 -0.67
C VAL A 124 4.35 -4.93 -0.66
N ASP A 125 5.67 -5.00 -0.42
CA ASP A 125 6.43 -6.24 -0.28
C ASP A 125 7.22 -6.31 1.06
N GLY A 126 6.86 -5.45 2.00
CA GLY A 126 7.50 -5.34 3.30
C GLY A 126 6.51 -4.82 4.34
N PRO A 127 6.71 -5.16 5.63
CA PRO A 127 7.79 -5.99 6.16
C PRO A 127 7.61 -7.48 5.86
N ARG A 128 8.62 -8.30 6.18
CA ARG A 128 8.64 -9.75 5.88
C ARG A 128 7.42 -10.54 6.34
N GLY A 129 6.89 -10.29 7.55
CA GLY A 129 5.66 -10.90 8.06
C GLY A 129 5.65 -12.44 8.14
N ASP A 130 6.81 -13.09 8.30
CA ASP A 130 6.98 -14.55 8.27
C ASP A 130 6.60 -15.27 9.59
N GLY A 131 6.10 -14.52 10.58
CA GLY A 131 5.65 -15.07 11.86
C GLY A 131 4.59 -14.20 12.55
N GLY A 132 3.85 -14.79 13.49
CA GLY A 132 2.77 -14.09 14.19
C GLY A 132 3.25 -12.95 15.11
N ASP A 133 4.46 -13.06 15.67
CA ASP A 133 5.03 -12.09 16.61
C ASP A 133 5.95 -11.04 15.96
N VAL A 134 6.16 -11.13 14.64
CA VAL A 134 6.91 -10.11 13.88
C VAL A 134 5.94 -9.12 13.21
N PRO A 135 6.44 -7.95 12.77
CA PRO A 135 5.66 -7.03 11.96
C PRO A 135 5.02 -7.68 10.73
N GLY A 136 3.72 -7.44 10.55
CA GLY A 136 2.98 -7.80 9.34
C GLY A 136 2.73 -6.58 8.44
N ARG A 137 2.21 -6.82 7.23
CA ARG A 137 1.99 -5.77 6.21
C ARG A 137 0.79 -4.85 6.47
N MET A 138 0.13 -4.96 7.64
CA MET A 138 -1.05 -4.13 7.96
C MET A 138 -0.75 -2.64 7.84
N SER A 139 0.34 -2.17 8.47
CA SER A 139 0.70 -0.75 8.46
C SER A 139 1.10 -0.27 7.07
N SER A 140 1.83 -1.08 6.29
CA SER A 140 2.20 -0.77 4.91
C SER A 140 0.98 -0.68 3.99
N ILE A 141 0.05 -1.64 4.08
CA ILE A 141 -1.20 -1.64 3.29
C ILE A 141 -2.08 -0.45 3.67
N PHE A 142 -2.24 -0.16 4.97
CA PHE A 142 -2.98 1.00 5.44
C PHE A 142 -2.37 2.32 4.97
N THR A 143 -1.05 2.46 5.10
CA THR A 143 -0.31 3.66 4.66
C THR A 143 -0.43 3.84 3.15
N ALA A 144 -0.26 2.78 2.35
CA ALA A 144 -0.48 2.82 0.90
C ALA A 144 -1.91 3.25 0.55
N ALA A 145 -2.91 2.73 1.28
CA ALA A 145 -4.32 3.07 1.11
C ALA A 145 -4.61 4.56 1.36
N VAL A 146 -3.97 5.15 2.38
CA VAL A 146 -4.11 6.57 2.73
C VAL A 146 -3.35 7.47 1.76
N LEU A 147 -2.11 7.13 1.41
CA LEU A 147 -1.30 7.88 0.44
C LEU A 147 -2.01 7.96 -0.92
N ALA A 148 -2.48 6.83 -1.44
CA ALA A 148 -3.18 6.75 -2.73
C ALA A 148 -4.46 7.63 -2.76
N ARG A 149 -5.15 7.76 -1.63
CA ARG A 149 -6.41 8.53 -1.52
C ARG A 149 -6.20 10.00 -1.19
N SER A 150 -5.07 10.34 -0.57
CA SER A 150 -4.74 11.69 -0.08
C SER A 150 -3.99 12.54 -1.10
N LYS A 151 -3.79 12.05 -2.33
CA LYS A 151 -3.14 12.78 -3.42
C LYS A 151 -3.69 14.20 -3.57
N LYS A 152 -2.76 15.15 -3.74
CA LYS A 152 -3.07 16.58 -3.89
C LYS A 152 -3.27 16.94 -5.36
N GLY A 153 -2.49 16.34 -6.25
CA GLY A 153 -2.52 16.55 -7.70
C GLY A 153 -2.12 15.29 -8.50
N GLY A 154 -1.63 15.50 -9.72
CA GLY A 154 -1.14 14.43 -10.59
C GLY A 154 -2.22 13.49 -11.14
N ASN A 155 -1.81 12.26 -11.47
CA ASN A 155 -2.71 11.20 -11.91
C ASN A 155 -3.72 10.88 -10.80
N PRO A 156 -5.04 10.97 -11.04
CA PRO A 156 -6.03 10.68 -10.00
C PRO A 156 -6.02 9.21 -9.54
N LYS A 157 -5.36 8.33 -10.30
CA LYS A 157 -5.26 6.90 -10.01
C LYS A 157 -3.88 6.54 -9.47
N THR A 158 -3.88 5.62 -8.51
CA THR A 158 -2.68 4.97 -7.96
C THR A 158 -2.81 3.48 -8.10
N HIS A 159 -1.81 2.83 -8.68
CA HIS A 159 -1.72 1.38 -8.72
C HIS A 159 -1.12 0.90 -7.40
N VAL A 160 -1.80 0.02 -6.68
CA VAL A 160 -1.27 -0.57 -5.43
C VAL A 160 -1.16 -2.07 -5.63
N PHE A 161 0.06 -2.59 -5.50
CA PHE A 161 0.36 -4.01 -5.55
C PHE A 161 0.64 -4.53 -4.14
N VAL A 162 0.04 -5.67 -3.79
CA VAL A 162 0.26 -6.34 -2.50
C VAL A 162 0.78 -7.74 -2.79
N HIS A 163 2.04 -7.99 -2.43
CA HIS A 163 2.69 -9.29 -2.59
C HIS A 163 2.30 -10.24 -1.43
N ASP A 164 2.60 -11.54 -1.58
CA ASP A 164 2.20 -12.63 -0.68
C ASP A 164 0.70 -12.67 -0.36
N TYR A 165 -0.14 -12.45 -1.38
CA TYR A 165 -1.60 -12.34 -1.21
C TYR A 165 -2.32 -13.63 -0.74
N TYR A 166 -1.58 -14.73 -0.57
CA TYR A 166 -2.03 -16.00 -0.01
C TYR A 166 -2.12 -15.94 1.51
N ARG A 167 -1.51 -14.93 2.13
CA ARG A 167 -1.55 -14.73 3.58
C ARG A 167 -2.82 -13.99 3.99
N ASP A 168 -3.36 -14.37 5.15
CA ASP A 168 -4.65 -13.85 5.63
C ASP A 168 -4.60 -12.35 5.97
N VAL A 169 -3.44 -11.86 6.42
CA VAL A 169 -3.24 -10.46 6.80
C VAL A 169 -3.42 -9.54 5.59
N GLU A 170 -2.84 -9.91 4.46
CA GLU A 170 -2.82 -9.18 3.21
C GLU A 170 -4.21 -9.15 2.59
N ARG A 171 -4.92 -10.29 2.59
CA ARG A 171 -6.32 -10.35 2.14
C ARG A 171 -7.24 -9.51 3.03
N LEU A 172 -7.12 -9.65 4.35
CA LEU A 172 -7.93 -8.92 5.31
C LEU A 172 -7.74 -7.40 5.16
N CYS A 173 -6.49 -6.94 5.12
CA CYS A 173 -6.17 -5.53 5.01
C CYS A 173 -6.43 -4.99 3.60
N GLY A 174 -6.24 -5.79 2.56
CA GLY A 174 -6.57 -5.44 1.18
C GLY A 174 -8.07 -5.21 1.01
N ASP A 175 -8.90 -6.16 1.47
CA ASP A 175 -10.35 -6.04 1.39
C ASP A 175 -10.87 -4.84 2.21
N GLU A 176 -10.22 -4.50 3.33
CA GLU A 176 -10.66 -3.41 4.20
C GLU A 176 -10.15 -2.02 3.79
N PHE A 177 -8.87 -1.90 3.46
CA PHE A 177 -8.23 -0.60 3.25
C PHE A 177 -8.07 -0.29 1.76
N LEU A 178 -7.81 -1.27 0.91
CA LEU A 178 -7.69 -1.06 -0.54
C LEU A 178 -9.04 -1.26 -1.25
N CYS A 179 -9.95 -1.99 -0.61
CA CYS A 179 -11.32 -2.27 -1.00
C CYS A 179 -11.45 -3.22 -2.19
N ARG A 180 -12.25 -4.26 -2.01
CA ARG A 180 -12.48 -5.30 -3.03
C ARG A 180 -13.00 -4.71 -4.36
N GLU A 181 -13.78 -3.63 -4.31
CA GLU A 181 -14.26 -2.94 -5.51
C GLU A 181 -13.16 -2.28 -6.36
N ASN A 182 -11.98 -2.05 -5.80
CA ASN A 182 -10.82 -1.49 -6.50
C ASN A 182 -9.85 -2.57 -6.99
N LEU A 183 -10.11 -3.85 -6.71
CA LEU A 183 -9.27 -4.96 -7.11
C LEU A 183 -9.41 -5.20 -8.62
N VAL A 184 -8.31 -5.07 -9.36
CA VAL A 184 -8.23 -5.29 -10.81
C VAL A 184 -8.00 -6.76 -11.11
N GLU A 185 -6.97 -7.34 -10.50
CA GLU A 185 -6.61 -8.74 -10.62
C GLU A 185 -5.94 -9.24 -9.34
N SER A 186 -6.05 -10.54 -9.06
CA SER A 186 -5.31 -11.17 -7.97
C SER A 186 -5.08 -12.65 -8.27
N ASN A 187 -3.94 -13.15 -7.84
CA ASN A 187 -3.72 -14.58 -7.61
C ASN A 187 -3.23 -14.78 -6.16
N ASP A 188 -2.73 -15.96 -5.83
CA ASP A 188 -2.22 -16.25 -4.49
C ASP A 188 -0.94 -15.48 -4.15
N LEU A 189 -0.17 -15.00 -5.12
CA LEU A 189 1.10 -14.33 -4.85
C LEU A 189 0.97 -12.80 -4.90
N LEU A 190 0.11 -12.26 -5.76
CA LEU A 190 0.00 -10.82 -5.98
C LEU A 190 -1.45 -10.40 -6.15
N ALA A 191 -1.82 -9.28 -5.52
CA ALA A 191 -3.04 -8.55 -5.80
C ALA A 191 -2.72 -7.16 -6.36
N HIS A 192 -3.44 -6.75 -7.39
CA HIS A 192 -3.34 -5.43 -8.01
C HIS A 192 -4.65 -4.66 -7.80
N TYR A 193 -4.55 -3.53 -7.13
CA TYR A 193 -5.62 -2.57 -6.92
C TYR A 193 -5.36 -1.28 -7.69
N VAL A 194 -6.43 -0.58 -8.08
CA VAL A 194 -6.35 0.78 -8.62
C VAL A 194 -7.25 1.68 -7.80
N LEU A 195 -6.64 2.58 -7.03
CA LEU A 195 -7.33 3.48 -6.13
C LEU A 195 -7.44 4.86 -6.76
N GLU A 196 -8.57 5.53 -6.54
CA GLU A 196 -8.77 6.93 -6.87
C GLU A 196 -8.66 7.81 -5.63
N LYS A 197 -8.33 9.09 -5.83
CA LYS A 197 -8.42 10.10 -4.77
C LYS A 197 -9.80 10.11 -4.11
N MET A 198 -9.84 10.35 -2.81
CA MET A 198 -11.11 10.45 -2.06
C MET A 198 -11.33 11.86 -1.52
N ASN A 199 -12.58 12.14 -1.15
CA ASN A 199 -12.92 13.41 -0.52
C ASN A 199 -12.27 13.46 0.87
N LYS A 200 -11.70 14.62 1.24
CA LYS A 200 -11.08 14.85 2.55
C LYS A 200 -12.01 14.56 3.75
N ASN A 201 -13.33 14.63 3.54
CA ASN A 201 -14.34 14.35 4.55
C ASN A 201 -14.82 12.89 4.56
N SER A 202 -14.22 12.01 3.74
CA SER A 202 -14.55 10.58 3.76
C SER A 202 -14.15 9.93 5.08
N THR A 203 -15.06 9.16 5.65
CA THR A 203 -14.89 8.45 6.94
C THR A 203 -14.98 6.93 6.80
N GLN A 204 -14.98 6.44 5.56
CA GLN A 204 -15.03 5.01 5.23
C GLN A 204 -14.08 4.76 4.06
N PHE A 205 -13.28 3.69 4.15
CA PHE A 205 -12.37 3.29 3.07
C PHE A 205 -13.12 2.79 1.85
N CYS A 206 -14.12 1.93 2.07
CA CYS A 206 -14.84 1.21 1.02
C CYS A 206 -16.29 1.68 0.91
N ARG A 207 -16.81 1.67 -0.32
CA ARG A 207 -18.22 1.91 -0.61
C ARG A 207 -18.94 0.63 -0.23
N GLY A 208 -19.35 0.52 1.04
CA GLY A 208 -19.96 -0.70 1.60
C GLY A 208 -20.95 -1.35 0.62
N ARG A 209 -20.94 -2.70 0.54
CA ARG A 209 -21.73 -3.47 -0.42
C ARG A 209 -23.16 -2.93 -0.49
N LYS A 210 -23.47 -2.11 -1.49
CA LYS A 210 -24.88 -1.90 -1.87
C LYS A 210 -25.35 -3.29 -2.26
N LYS A 211 -26.16 -3.94 -1.41
CA LYS A 211 -26.94 -5.12 -1.80
C LYS A 211 -27.58 -4.73 -3.13
N LYS A 212 -27.21 -5.39 -4.23
CA LYS A 212 -27.97 -5.29 -5.47
C LYS A 212 -29.41 -5.58 -5.06
N ARG A 213 -30.30 -4.57 -5.15
CA ARG A 213 -31.74 -4.81 -5.01
C ARG A 213 -32.05 -5.86 -6.05
N SER A 214 -32.37 -7.07 -5.61
CA SER A 214 -33.00 -8.08 -6.45
C SER A 214 -34.28 -7.42 -6.97
N VAL A 215 -34.26 -7.05 -8.25
CA VAL A 215 -35.49 -6.70 -8.95
C VAL A 215 -36.27 -7.99 -9.01
N SER A 216 -37.26 -8.13 -8.12
CA SER A 216 -38.28 -9.15 -8.24
C SER A 216 -39.06 -8.86 -9.50
N SER A 217 -38.89 -9.70 -10.51
CA SER A 217 -39.74 -9.70 -11.71
C SER A 217 -41.21 -9.86 -11.27
N PRO A 218 -42.15 -9.09 -11.83
CA PRO A 218 -43.56 -9.36 -11.64
C PRO A 218 -43.91 -10.65 -12.39
N SER A 219 -44.49 -11.61 -11.69
CA SER A 219 -45.13 -12.78 -12.29
C SER A 219 -46.27 -12.30 -13.19
N ALA A 220 -46.26 -12.73 -14.45
CA ALA A 220 -47.42 -12.73 -15.35
C ALA A 220 -47.92 -14.17 -15.48
#